data_AF-A0A2D7WMY7-F1
#
_entry.id   AF-A0A2D7WMY7-F1
#
_cell.length_a   1.000
_cell.length_b   1.000
_cell.length_c   1.000
_cell.angle_alpha   90.00
_cell.angle_beta   90.00
_cell.angle_gamma   90.00
#
_symmetry.space_group_name_H-M   'P 1'
#
loop_
_entity.id
_entity.type
_entity.pdbx_description
1 polymer ?
#
loop_
_entity_poly.entity_id
_entity_poly.type
_entity_poly.pdbx_seq_one_letter_code
_entity_poly.pdbx_strand_id
1 'polypeptide(L)'
;MEENKHISRFIEVLECYEHLLHAETQAIASKEIDLVESILSQKDECMEDLLAVKEKLSADPREDSSLNQFIEKIIELQQRNFSTFSELVTSQKEKKEGQNFSAVNKTQKKVRQTYLKSTHSRISRLWD
;
A
#
# COMPACT_ATOMS: atom_id res chain seq x y z
N MET A 1 -21.39 -20.19 11.64
CA MET A 1 -21.35 -20.30 10.15
C MET A 1 -21.14 -18.94 9.49
N GLU A 2 -21.71 -17.85 10.03
CA GLU A 2 -21.49 -16.48 9.51
C GLU A 2 -20.10 -15.92 9.83
N GLU A 3 -19.58 -16.17 11.04
CA GLU A 3 -18.22 -15.76 11.46
C GLU A 3 -17.11 -16.30 10.54
N ASN A 4 -17.18 -17.59 10.17
CA ASN A 4 -16.25 -18.18 9.20
C ASN A 4 -16.28 -17.45 7.84
N LYS A 5 -17.44 -16.93 7.41
CA LYS A 5 -17.53 -16.16 6.16
C LYS A 5 -16.85 -14.80 6.28
N HIS A 6 -16.98 -14.12 7.42
CA HIS A 6 -16.30 -12.85 7.65
C HIS A 6 -14.78 -13.03 7.72
N ILE A 7 -14.29 -14.09 8.37
CA ILE A 7 -12.87 -14.43 8.39
C ILE A 7 -12.35 -14.78 6.98
N SER A 8 -13.06 -15.63 6.24
CA SER A 8 -12.68 -15.95 4.85
C SER A 8 -12.64 -14.69 3.98
N ARG A 9 -13.64 -13.81 4.12
CA ARG A 9 -13.65 -12.55 3.38
C ARG A 9 -12.50 -11.62 3.79
N PHE A 10 -12.14 -11.61 5.08
CA PHE A 10 -11.01 -10.82 5.57
C PHE A 10 -9.70 -11.28 4.94
N ILE A 11 -9.49 -12.60 4.86
CA ILE A 11 -8.33 -13.22 4.21
C ILE A 11 -8.30 -12.86 2.72
N GLU A 12 -9.43 -12.99 2.01
CA GLU A 12 -9.50 -12.64 0.58
C GLU A 12 -9.10 -11.19 0.31
N VAL A 13 -9.54 -10.25 1.17
CA VAL A 13 -9.21 -8.83 1.03
C VAL A 13 -7.73 -8.59 1.38
N LEU A 14 -7.18 -9.29 2.38
CA LEU A 14 -5.74 -9.25 2.68
C LEU A 14 -4.89 -9.77 1.51
N GLU A 15 -5.27 -10.88 0.89
CA GLU A 15 -4.59 -11.43 -0.29
C GLU A 15 -4.69 -10.47 -1.48
N CYS A 16 -5.84 -9.82 -1.68
CA CYS A 16 -5.98 -8.77 -2.68
C CYS A 16 -5.01 -7.61 -2.43
N TYR A 17 -4.89 -7.17 -1.17
CA TYR A 17 -3.97 -6.12 -0.78
C TYR A 17 -2.50 -6.54 -0.99
N GLU A 18 -2.14 -7.80 -0.71
CA GLU A 18 -0.82 -8.38 -1.02
C GLU A 18 -0.50 -8.31 -2.52
N HIS A 19 -1.45 -8.70 -3.37
CA HIS A 19 -1.27 -8.64 -4.82
C HIS A 19 -1.02 -7.22 -5.31
N LEU A 20 -1.75 -6.23 -4.76
CA LEU A 20 -1.54 -4.82 -5.06
C LEU A 20 -0.15 -4.33 -4.60
N LEU A 21 0.32 -4.81 -3.44
CA LEU A 21 1.68 -4.51 -2.98
C LEU A 21 2.75 -5.09 -3.92
N HIS A 22 2.57 -6.31 -4.42
CA HIS A 22 3.50 -6.89 -5.39
C HIS A 22 3.47 -6.16 -6.74
N ALA A 23 2.29 -5.78 -7.22
CA ALA A 23 2.15 -4.95 -8.42
C ALA A 23 2.86 -3.60 -8.23
N GLU A 24 2.73 -2.98 -7.05
CA GLU A 24 3.42 -1.76 -6.70
C GLU A 24 4.94 -1.94 -6.72
N THR A 25 5.48 -3.03 -6.16
CA THR A 25 6.91 -3.35 -6.22
C THR A 25 7.42 -3.38 -7.67
N GLN A 26 6.67 -4.05 -8.56
CA GLN A 26 7.02 -4.17 -9.97
C GLN A 26 6.93 -2.83 -10.72
N ALA A 27 5.90 -2.03 -10.43
CA ALA A 27 5.73 -0.70 -11.01
C ALA A 27 6.84 0.26 -10.57
N ILE A 28 7.24 0.24 -9.29
CA ILE A 28 8.37 1.01 -8.76
C ILE A 28 9.68 0.59 -9.45
N ALA A 29 9.94 -0.72 -9.55
CA ALA A 29 11.14 -1.24 -10.19
C ALA A 29 11.23 -0.85 -11.68
N SER A 30 10.08 -0.85 -12.37
CA SER A 30 9.95 -0.45 -13.78
C SER A 30 9.89 1.07 -13.98
N LYS A 31 9.83 1.84 -12.88
CA LYS A 31 9.73 3.31 -12.86
C LYS A 31 8.47 3.84 -13.55
N GLU A 32 7.40 3.04 -13.57
CA GLU A 32 6.11 3.38 -14.15
C GLU A 32 5.27 4.16 -13.14
N ILE A 33 5.55 5.46 -13.01
CA ILE A 33 4.93 6.30 -11.97
C ILE A 33 3.40 6.41 -12.12
N ASP A 34 2.89 6.42 -13.35
CA ASP A 34 1.45 6.48 -13.60
C ASP A 34 0.75 5.18 -13.14
N LEU A 35 1.43 4.04 -13.31
CA LEU A 35 0.96 2.75 -12.80
C LEU A 35 0.98 2.74 -11.26
N VAL A 36 2.00 3.32 -10.63
CA VAL A 36 2.04 3.49 -9.17
C VAL A 36 0.86 4.34 -8.68
N GLU A 37 0.48 5.43 -9.37
CA GLU A 37 -0.70 6.22 -9.00
C GLU A 37 -2.00 5.41 -9.07
N SER A 38 -2.18 4.63 -10.14
CA SER A 38 -3.34 3.74 -10.29
C SER A 38 -3.41 2.69 -9.18
N ILE A 39 -2.27 2.07 -8.85
CA ILE A 39 -2.20 1.05 -7.79
C ILE A 39 -2.52 1.66 -6.42
N LEU A 40 -2.08 2.89 -6.14
CA LEU A 40 -2.43 3.56 -4.89
C LEU A 40 -3.93 3.76 -4.72
N SER A 41 -4.63 4.16 -5.79
CA SER A 41 -6.08 4.32 -5.75
C SER A 41 -6.77 2.99 -5.42
N GLN A 42 -6.32 1.90 -6.05
CA GLN A 42 -6.86 0.56 -5.79
C GLN A 42 -6.55 0.07 -4.37
N LYS A 43 -5.36 0.42 -3.84
CA LYS A 43 -5.00 0.11 -2.45
C LYS A 43 -5.85 0.88 -1.46
N ASP A 44 -6.18 2.14 -1.74
CA ASP A 44 -7.09 2.92 -0.89
C ASP A 44 -8.48 2.26 -0.86
N GLU A 45 -9.04 1.85 -2.01
CA GLU A 45 -10.32 1.12 -2.07
C GLU A 45 -10.26 -0.22 -1.32
N CYS A 46 -9.22 -1.02 -1.57
CA CYS A 46 -9.02 -2.29 -0.90
C CYS A 46 -8.85 -2.15 0.62
N MET A 47 -8.30 -1.02 1.08
CA MET A 47 -8.16 -0.72 2.51
C MET A 47 -9.50 -0.40 3.17
N GLU A 48 -10.38 0.34 2.49
CA GLU A 48 -11.74 0.58 3.00
C GLU A 48 -12.52 -0.74 3.11
N ASP A 49 -12.35 -1.64 2.14
CA ASP A 49 -12.92 -2.99 2.21
C ASP A 49 -12.36 -3.79 3.38
N LEU A 50 -11.05 -3.70 3.62
CA LEU A 50 -10.39 -4.41 4.72
C LEU A 50 -10.91 -3.92 6.08
N LEU A 51 -11.08 -2.61 6.24
CA LEU A 51 -11.70 -2.01 7.44
C LEU A 51 -13.14 -2.46 7.63
N ALA A 52 -13.95 -2.38 6.57
CA ALA A 52 -15.37 -2.75 6.63
C ALA A 52 -15.58 -4.23 6.95
N VAL A 53 -14.65 -5.11 6.58
CA VAL A 53 -14.67 -6.53 6.95
C VAL A 53 -14.13 -6.74 8.35
N LYS A 54 -13.05 -6.05 8.76
CA LYS A 54 -12.51 -6.10 10.13
C LYS A 54 -13.56 -5.74 11.17
N GLU A 55 -14.38 -4.71 10.93
CA GLU A 55 -15.47 -4.30 11.84
C GLU A 55 -16.56 -5.35 12.03
N LYS A 56 -16.65 -6.34 11.12
CA LYS A 56 -17.63 -7.44 11.20
C LYS A 56 -17.06 -8.68 11.91
N LEU A 57 -15.77 -8.68 12.23
CA LEU A 57 -15.16 -9.76 12.99
C LEU A 57 -15.55 -9.63 14.47
N SER A 58 -15.85 -10.77 15.07
CA SER A 58 -16.16 -10.95 16.50
C SER A 58 -14.93 -10.84 17.39
N ALA A 59 -13.74 -11.11 16.84
CA ALA A 59 -12.46 -11.11 17.53
C ALA A 59 -11.41 -10.38 16.70
N ASP A 60 -10.32 -9.96 17.35
CA ASP A 60 -9.21 -9.33 16.64
C ASP A 60 -8.51 -10.39 15.77
N PRO A 61 -8.38 -10.17 14.44
CA PRO A 61 -7.69 -11.10 13.55
C PRO A 61 -6.23 -11.37 13.96
N ARG A 62 -5.62 -10.53 14.80
CA ARG A 62 -4.27 -10.78 15.33
C ARG A 62 -4.19 -11.78 16.47
N GLU A 63 -5.31 -12.13 17.08
CA GLU A 63 -5.33 -13.21 18.08
C GLU A 63 -5.07 -14.57 17.42
N ASP A 64 -5.35 -14.69 16.11
CA ASP A 64 -4.95 -15.84 15.32
C ASP A 64 -3.50 -15.71 14.85
N SER A 65 -2.65 -16.67 15.24
CA SER A 65 -1.21 -16.60 14.96
C SER A 65 -0.87 -16.61 13.46
N SER A 66 -1.62 -17.34 12.64
CA SER A 66 -1.45 -17.39 11.19
C SER A 66 -1.81 -16.07 10.53
N LEU A 67 -2.96 -15.50 10.90
CA LEU A 67 -3.39 -14.19 10.40
C LEU A 67 -2.46 -13.08 10.87
N ASN A 68 -2.01 -13.10 12.13
CA ASN A 68 -1.05 -12.12 12.63
C ASN A 68 0.25 -12.16 11.82
N GLN A 69 0.80 -13.36 11.54
CA GLN A 69 1.98 -13.48 10.68
C GLN A 69 1.74 -12.96 9.26
N PHE A 70 0.53 -13.15 8.72
CA PHE A 70 0.20 -12.65 7.40
C PHE A 70 0.12 -11.11 7.40
N ILE A 71 -0.53 -10.53 8.42
CA ILE A 71 -0.62 -9.09 8.64
C ILE A 71 0.78 -8.46 8.75
N GLU A 72 1.69 -9.06 9.53
CA GLU A 72 3.06 -8.58 9.66
C GLU A 72 3.79 -8.57 8.31
N LYS A 73 3.65 -9.63 7.49
CA LYS A 73 4.23 -9.67 6.13
C LYS A 73 3.71 -8.54 5.24
N ILE A 74 2.42 -8.23 5.32
CA ILE A 74 1.79 -7.13 4.57
C ILE A 74 2.37 -5.79 5.00
N ILE A 75 2.53 -5.57 6.31
CA ILE A 75 3.13 -4.35 6.87
C ILE A 75 4.58 -4.20 6.38
N GLU A 76 5.38 -5.26 6.48
CA GLU A 76 6.78 -5.26 6.02
C GLU A 76 6.87 -4.97 4.52
N LEU A 77 6.03 -5.60 3.70
CA LEU A 77 6.04 -5.41 2.24
C LEU A 77 5.65 -3.97 1.86
N GLN A 78 4.67 -3.39 2.54
CA GLN A 78 4.34 -1.98 2.38
C GLN A 78 5.52 -1.07 2.76
N GLN A 79 6.14 -1.29 3.92
CA GLN A 79 7.27 -0.47 4.40
C GLN A 79 8.46 -0.54 3.42
N ARG A 80 8.70 -1.72 2.85
CA ARG A 80 9.70 -1.92 1.81
C ARG A 80 9.35 -1.14 0.55
N ASN A 81 8.13 -1.28 0.02
CA ASN A 81 7.69 -0.53 -1.16
C ASN A 81 7.82 0.98 -0.94
N PHE A 82 7.47 1.45 0.27
CA PHE A 82 7.59 2.84 0.62
C PHE A 82 9.03 3.33 0.58
N SER A 83 9.95 2.58 1.19
CA SER A 83 11.37 2.92 1.22
C SER A 83 11.94 2.96 -0.20
N THR A 84 11.65 1.94 -1.01
CA THR A 84 12.13 1.87 -2.40
C THR A 84 11.56 3.01 -3.28
N PHE A 85 10.29 3.36 -3.11
CA PHE A 85 9.70 4.49 -3.84
C PHE A 85 10.32 5.83 -3.41
N SER A 86 10.53 6.02 -2.11
CA SER A 86 11.16 7.23 -1.56
C SER A 86 12.59 7.42 -2.09
N GLU A 87 13.37 6.33 -2.15
CA GLU A 87 14.70 6.32 -2.76
C GLU A 87 14.64 6.65 -4.25
N LEU A 88 13.74 6.01 -5.02
CA LEU A 88 13.57 6.30 -6.45
C LEU A 88 13.30 7.78 -6.72
N VAL A 89 12.41 8.38 -5.93
CA VAL A 89 12.07 9.80 -6.05
C VAL A 89 13.26 10.70 -5.66
N THR A 90 14.02 10.33 -4.63
CA THR A 90 15.19 11.08 -4.18
C THR A 90 16.33 11.05 -5.20
N SER A 91 16.67 9.86 -5.71
CA SER A 91 17.70 9.71 -6.76
C SER A 91 17.31 10.39 -8.07
N GLN A 92 16.02 10.49 -8.38
CA GLN A 92 15.56 11.29 -9.53
C GLN A 92 15.69 12.79 -9.30
N LYS A 93 15.62 13.29 -8.06
CA LYS A 93 15.82 14.70 -7.75
C LYS A 93 17.28 15.11 -7.95
N GLU A 94 18.22 14.29 -7.45
CA GLU A 94 19.66 14.52 -7.54
C GLU A 94 20.17 14.50 -8.99
N LYS A 95 19.63 13.63 -9.85
CA LYS A 95 19.97 13.59 -11.29
C LYS A 95 19.39 14.77 -12.10
N LYS A 96 18.43 15.52 -11.56
CA LYS A 96 17.63 16.52 -12.31
C LYS A 96 18.00 17.97 -12.01
N GLU A 97 19.01 18.26 -11.18
CA GLU A 97 19.54 19.63 -10.97
C GLU A 97 20.23 20.24 -12.22
N GLY A 98 20.28 19.52 -13.35
CA GLY A 98 20.92 19.99 -14.59
C GLY A 98 20.01 20.31 -15.79
N GLN A 99 18.73 19.89 -15.84
CA GLN A 99 17.91 20.06 -17.07
C GLN A 99 16.42 20.33 -16.79
N ASN A 100 15.91 21.38 -17.44
CA ASN A 100 14.53 21.86 -17.42
C ASN A 100 13.53 20.81 -17.93
N PHE A 101 12.64 20.30 -17.07
CA PHE A 101 11.43 19.57 -17.49
C PHE A 101 10.28 19.76 -16.48
N SER A 102 9.32 20.63 -16.82
CA SER A 102 8.30 21.14 -15.89
C SER A 102 7.03 20.27 -15.76
N ALA A 103 6.79 19.32 -16.69
CA ALA A 103 5.56 18.52 -16.73
C ALA A 103 5.65 17.22 -15.91
N VAL A 104 6.71 16.41 -16.11
CA VAL A 104 6.94 15.14 -15.37
C VAL A 104 7.09 15.38 -13.86
N ASN A 105 7.62 16.54 -13.48
CA ASN A 105 7.78 16.93 -12.08
C ASN A 105 6.43 17.11 -11.35
N LYS A 106 5.37 17.59 -12.03
CA LYS A 106 4.06 17.79 -11.39
C LYS A 106 3.39 16.47 -11.03
N THR A 107 3.36 15.50 -11.93
CA THR A 107 2.79 14.17 -11.67
C THR A 107 3.60 13.45 -10.59
N GLN A 108 4.93 13.43 -10.68
CA GLN A 108 5.78 12.83 -9.66
C GLN A 108 5.62 13.47 -8.27
N LYS A 109 5.48 14.81 -8.22
CA LYS A 109 5.23 15.54 -6.98
C LYS A 109 3.85 15.23 -6.39
N LYS A 110 2.82 15.07 -7.25
CA LYS A 110 1.46 14.68 -6.83
C LYS A 110 1.44 13.25 -6.29
N VAL A 111 1.99 12.29 -7.03
CA VAL A 111 2.11 10.89 -6.58
C VAL A 111 2.86 10.82 -5.26
N ARG A 112 3.99 11.54 -5.13
CA ARG A 112 4.72 11.64 -3.85
C ARG A 112 3.84 12.18 -2.71
N GLN A 113 3.07 13.24 -2.95
CA GLN A 113 2.20 13.81 -1.91
C GLN A 113 1.08 12.85 -1.52
N THR A 114 0.45 12.19 -2.48
CA THR A 114 -0.58 11.17 -2.23
C THR A 114 0.01 9.99 -1.48
N TYR A 115 1.16 9.49 -1.93
CA TYR A 115 1.87 8.36 -1.34
C TYR A 115 2.25 8.62 0.12
N LEU A 116 2.89 9.77 0.40
CA LEU A 116 3.28 10.17 1.76
C LEU A 116 2.09 10.41 2.69
N LYS A 117 0.95 10.88 2.16
CA LYS A 117 -0.29 11.08 2.95
C LYS A 117 -1.02 9.77 3.23
N SER A 118 -1.09 8.86 2.25
CA SER A 118 -1.83 7.59 2.35
C SER A 118 -1.13 6.58 3.28
N THR A 119 0.19 6.44 3.19
CA THR A 119 0.92 5.39 3.93
C THR A 119 1.09 5.64 5.43
N HIS A 120 1.41 6.88 5.84
CA HIS A 120 1.80 7.13 7.22
C HIS A 120 0.59 7.25 8.19
N SER A 121 -0.61 7.52 7.66
CA SER A 121 -1.80 7.78 8.49
C SER A 121 -2.73 6.59 8.65
N ARG A 122 -2.78 5.66 7.68
CA ARG A 122 -3.84 4.64 7.62
C ARG A 122 -3.37 3.27 8.08
N ILE A 123 -2.13 2.92 7.77
CA ILE A 123 -1.59 1.59 8.08
C ILE A 123 -1.30 1.45 9.57
N SER A 124 -0.67 2.44 10.21
CA SER A 124 -0.52 2.44 11.67
C SER A 124 -1.88 2.37 12.37
N ARG A 125 -2.90 3.11 11.91
CA ARG A 125 -4.25 3.06 12.52
C ARG A 125 -5.03 1.77 12.28
N LEU A 126 -4.69 1.00 11.26
CA LEU A 126 -5.34 -0.29 11.01
C LEU A 126 -4.82 -1.39 11.94
N TRP A 127 -3.59 -1.18 12.38
CA TRP A 127 -2.68 -2.14 12.96
C TRP A 127 -2.18 -1.69 14.35
N ASP A 128 -2.74 -0.62 14.90
CA ASP A 128 -2.67 -0.21 16.30
C ASP A 128 -4.03 -0.51 16.95
#